data_AF-X0W9X5-F1
#
_entry.id   AF-X0W9X5-F1
#
_cell.length_a   1.000
_cell.length_b   1.000
_cell.length_c   1.000
_cell.angle_alpha   90.00
_cell.angle_beta   90.00
_cell.angle_gamma   90.00
#
_symmetry.space_group_name_H-M   'P 1'
#
loop_
_entity.id
_entity.type
_entity.pdbx_description
1 polymer ?
#
loop_
_entity_poly.entity_id
_entity_poly.type
_entity_poly.pdbx_seq_one_letter_code
_entity_poly.pdbx_strand_id
1 'polypeptide(L)'
;MINYKTMKKSRIINALYAKAQADRQKALMSLDLLENQAVGIGDHTADDFFEDAEKSLQLLVDSDDKIATIDKYFETQKTPMIWK
;
A
#
# COMPACT_ATOMS: atom_id res chain seq x y z
N MET A 1 23.10 -1.90 -28.47
CA MET A 1 22.13 -2.49 -27.51
C MET A 1 22.38 -1.84 -26.15
N ILE A 2 21.39 -1.15 -25.58
CA ILE A 2 21.53 -0.56 -24.24
C ILE A 2 21.31 -1.67 -23.22
N ASN A 3 22.30 -1.91 -22.35
CA ASN A 3 22.16 -2.86 -21.24
C ASN A 3 21.76 -2.10 -19.97
N TYR A 4 20.72 -2.58 -19.29
CA TYR A 4 20.23 -1.99 -18.04
C TYR A 4 20.64 -2.88 -16.86
N LYS A 5 21.28 -2.29 -15.84
CA LYS A 5 21.55 -2.99 -14.58
C LYS A 5 20.37 -2.79 -13.64
N THR A 6 19.69 -3.89 -13.30
CA THR A 6 18.59 -3.87 -12.32
C THR A 6 19.17 -4.03 -10.91
N MET A 7 19.16 -2.96 -10.10
CA MET A 7 19.62 -2.95 -8.70
C MET A 7 18.53 -3.47 -7.73
N LYS A 8 18.51 -4.77 -7.43
CA LYS A 8 17.48 -5.37 -6.55
C LYS A 8 17.32 -4.62 -5.21
N LYS A 9 16.08 -4.26 -4.85
CA LYS A 9 15.69 -3.71 -3.52
C LYS A 9 16.27 -4.61 -2.40
N SER A 10 16.74 -4.01 -1.30
CA SER A 10 17.30 -4.76 -0.15
C SER A 10 16.24 -5.66 0.50
N ARG A 11 16.65 -6.69 1.26
CA ARG A 11 15.69 -7.57 1.97
C ARG A 11 14.75 -6.80 2.88
N ILE A 12 15.26 -5.75 3.56
CA ILE A 12 14.46 -4.89 4.44
C ILE A 12 13.46 -4.08 3.63
N ILE A 13 13.88 -3.45 2.52
CA ILE A 13 12.99 -2.66 1.66
C ILE A 13 11.92 -3.56 1.03
N ASN A 14 12.26 -4.78 0.61
CA ASN A 14 11.28 -5.74 0.10
C ASN A 14 10.24 -6.11 1.16
N ALA A 15 10.67 -6.35 2.41
CA ALA A 15 9.75 -6.68 3.50
C ALA A 15 8.81 -5.51 3.83
N LEU A 16 9.34 -4.28 3.88
CA LEU A 16 8.54 -3.07 4.10
C LEU A 16 7.55 -2.83 2.95
N TYR A 17 7.96 -3.04 1.71
CA TYR A 17 7.10 -2.93 0.55
C TYR A 17 5.97 -3.97 0.56
N ALA A 18 6.30 -5.24 0.88
CA ALA A 18 5.30 -6.30 1.01
C ALA A 18 4.30 -6.01 2.14
N LYS A 19 4.77 -5.48 3.28
CA LYS A 19 3.90 -5.06 4.37
C LYS A 19 2.96 -3.93 3.94
N ALA A 20 3.48 -2.90 3.27
CA ALA A 20 2.65 -1.79 2.80
C ALA A 20 1.58 -2.27 1.80
N GLN A 21 1.91 -3.20 0.90
CA GLN A 21 0.92 -3.82 0.02
C GLN A 21 -0.13 -4.63 0.79
N ALA A 22 0.27 -5.38 1.82
CA ALA A 22 -0.68 -6.11 2.65
C ALA A 22 -1.63 -5.17 3.42
N ASP A 23 -1.09 -4.09 3.98
CA ASP A 23 -1.86 -3.05 4.66
C ASP A 23 -2.86 -2.38 3.70
N ARG A 24 -2.44 -2.11 2.45
CA ARG A 24 -3.32 -1.59 1.39
C ARG A 24 -4.48 -2.53 1.10
N GLN A 25 -4.21 -3.81 0.89
CA GLN A 25 -5.26 -4.80 0.61
C GLN A 25 -6.20 -4.97 1.79
N LYS A 26 -5.68 -4.94 3.02
CA LYS A 26 -6.49 -4.98 4.23
C LYS A 26 -7.43 -3.77 4.31
N ALA A 27 -6.93 -2.57 4.04
CA ALA A 27 -7.72 -1.35 4.06
C ALA A 27 -8.84 -1.38 3.00
N LEU A 28 -8.51 -1.77 1.77
CA LEU A 28 -9.48 -1.92 0.68
C LEU A 28 -10.54 -2.97 1.01
N MET A 29 -10.14 -4.12 1.57
CA MET A 29 -11.07 -5.16 2.00
C MET A 29 -12.00 -4.65 3.11
N SER A 30 -11.49 -3.92 4.10
CA SER A 30 -12.34 -3.33 5.15
C SER A 30 -13.35 -2.34 4.58
N LEU A 31 -12.94 -1.46 3.67
CA LEU A 31 -13.85 -0.50 3.02
C LEU A 31 -14.92 -1.22 2.18
N ASP A 32 -14.55 -2.25 1.43
CA ASP A 32 -15.49 -3.06 0.65
C ASP A 32 -16.51 -3.79 1.55
N LEU A 33 -16.06 -4.32 2.69
CA LEU A 33 -16.95 -4.94 3.68
C LEU A 33 -17.92 -3.91 4.30
N LEU A 34 -17.44 -2.71 4.60
CA LEU A 34 -18.27 -1.62 5.11
C LEU A 34 -19.29 -1.16 4.06
N GLU A 35 -18.89 -1.02 2.80
CA GLU A 35 -19.79 -0.57 1.72
C GLU A 35 -20.83 -1.63 1.32
N ASN A 36 -20.39 -2.88 1.13
CA ASN A 36 -21.17 -3.91 0.45
C ASN A 36 -21.71 -5.01 1.38
N GLN A 37 -21.19 -5.13 2.60
CA GLN A 37 -21.54 -6.21 3.53
C GLN A 37 -21.97 -5.70 4.91
N ALA A 38 -22.29 -4.41 5.05
CA ALA A 38 -22.87 -3.85 6.27
C ALA A 38 -24.33 -4.32 6.48
N VAL A 39 -24.50 -5.60 6.76
CA VAL A 39 -25.79 -6.18 7.16
C VAL A 39 -26.03 -5.77 8.61
N GLY A 40 -26.88 -4.76 8.81
CA GLY A 40 -27.32 -4.34 10.13
C GLY A 40 -26.25 -3.54 10.88
N ILE A 41 -26.50 -2.24 10.99
CA ILE A 41 -26.11 -1.44 12.14
C ILE A 41 -26.77 -2.13 13.36
N GLY A 42 -26.17 -3.20 13.88
CA GLY A 42 -26.69 -4.00 14.98
C GLY A 42 -26.63 -3.23 16.29
N ASP A 43 -25.87 -3.73 17.27
CA ASP A 43 -25.57 -2.98 18.51
C ASP A 43 -24.52 -1.87 18.30
N HIS A 44 -23.99 -1.73 17.07
CA HIS A 44 -23.12 -0.63 16.68
C HIS A 44 -23.92 0.61 16.34
N THR A 45 -23.36 1.78 16.58
CA THR A 45 -23.96 3.06 16.16
C THR A 45 -23.50 3.43 14.75
N ALA A 46 -24.17 4.42 14.15
CA ALA A 46 -23.67 5.03 12.91
C ALA A 46 -22.25 5.62 13.09
N ASP A 47 -21.95 6.14 14.29
CA ASP A 47 -20.64 6.73 14.59
C ASP A 47 -19.53 5.67 14.61
N ASP A 48 -19.78 4.48 15.18
CA ASP A 48 -18.81 3.37 15.16
C ASP A 48 -18.48 2.95 13.73
N PHE A 49 -19.50 2.90 12.87
CA PHE A 49 -19.34 2.55 11.46
C PHE A 49 -18.48 3.59 10.71
N PHE A 50 -18.74 4.88 10.97
CA PHE A 50 -17.93 5.95 10.38
C PHE A 50 -16.49 5.94 10.90
N GLU A 51 -16.27 5.67 12.18
CA GLU A 51 -14.93 5.57 12.76
C GLU A 51 -14.12 4.43 12.13
N ASP A 52 -14.75 3.28 11.88
CA ASP A 52 -14.11 2.15 11.21
C ASP A 52 -13.79 2.42 9.73
N ALA A 53 -14.67 3.17 9.05
CA ALA A 53 -14.40 3.64 7.69
C ALA A 53 -13.21 4.62 7.67
N GLU A 54 -13.14 5.56 8.61
CA GLU A 54 -12.05 6.54 8.71
C GLU A 54 -10.71 5.86 9.03
N LYS A 55 -10.69 4.90 9.96
CA LYS A 55 -9.50 4.07 10.24
C LYS A 55 -9.03 3.30 9.01
N SER A 56 -9.97 2.73 8.25
CA SER A 56 -9.65 1.98 7.04
C SER A 56 -9.10 2.90 5.95
N LEU A 57 -9.70 4.07 5.77
CA LEU A 57 -9.21 5.08 4.83
C LEU A 57 -7.82 5.59 5.20
N GLN A 58 -7.56 5.87 6.49
CA GLN A 58 -6.24 6.30 6.94
C GLN A 58 -5.18 5.22 6.70
N LEU A 59 -5.50 3.94 6.95
CA LEU A 59 -4.59 2.84 6.65
C LEU A 59 -4.29 2.75 5.14
N LEU A 60 -5.28 3.00 4.29
CA LEU A 60 -5.10 3.06 2.84
C LEU A 60 -4.13 4.17 2.45
N VAL A 61 -4.37 5.41 2.91
CA VAL A 61 -3.51 6.57 2.66
C VAL A 61 -2.07 6.28 3.08
N ASP A 62 -1.87 5.83 4.32
CA ASP A 62 -0.55 5.50 4.84
C ASP A 62 0.16 4.41 4.02
N SER A 63 -0.59 3.41 3.55
CA SER A 63 -0.04 2.30 2.77
C SER A 63 0.41 2.74 1.38
N ASP A 64 -0.37 3.59 0.70
CA ASP A 64 -0.04 4.13 -0.61
C ASP A 64 1.15 5.10 -0.52
N ASP A 65 1.20 5.95 0.52
CA ASP A 65 2.34 6.85 0.76
C ASP A 65 3.64 6.07 1.02
N LYS A 66 3.57 4.96 1.76
CA LYS A 66 4.73 4.07 1.97
C LYS A 66 5.19 3.43 0.67
N ILE A 67 4.26 2.91 -0.14
CA ILE A 67 4.56 2.31 -1.45
C ILE A 67 5.21 3.35 -2.35
N ALA A 68 4.59 4.52 -2.51
CA ALA A 68 5.09 5.61 -3.35
C ALA A 68 6.47 6.10 -2.88
N THR A 69 6.69 6.22 -1.57
CA THR A 69 8.00 6.58 -1.01
C THR A 69 9.04 5.51 -1.33
N ILE A 70 8.71 4.23 -1.13
CA ILE A 70 9.64 3.13 -1.43
C ILE A 70 9.97 3.11 -2.92
N ASP A 71 8.99 3.31 -3.79
CA ASP A 71 9.21 3.32 -5.23
C ASP A 71 10.05 4.54 -5.64
N LYS A 72 9.71 5.74 -5.15
CA LYS A 72 10.47 6.96 -5.44
C LYS A 72 11.96 6.88 -5.07
N TYR A 73 12.30 6.30 -3.92
CA TYR A 73 13.67 6.32 -3.39
C TYR A 73 14.43 5.01 -3.58
N PHE A 74 13.73 3.89 -3.81
CA PHE A 74 14.32 2.56 -3.85
C PHE A 74 13.87 1.72 -5.05
N GLU A 75 13.06 2.23 -5.98
CA GLU A 75 13.01 1.60 -7.30
C GLU A 75 14.35 1.74 -8.01
N THR A 76 14.72 0.66 -8.68
CA THR A 76 15.81 0.62 -9.62
C THR A 76 15.63 1.70 -10.67
N GLN A 77 16.36 2.79 -10.55
CA GLN A 77 16.65 3.60 -11.72
C GLN A 77 17.30 2.65 -12.74
N LYS A 78 16.62 2.43 -13.87
CA LYS A 78 17.19 1.75 -15.03
C LYS A 78 18.27 2.66 -15.57
N THR A 79 19.43 2.68 -14.94
CA THR A 79 20.56 3.47 -15.43
C THR A 79 21.04 2.80 -16.71
N PRO A 80 20.96 3.47 -17.87
CA PRO A 80 21.55 2.93 -19.08
C PRO A 80 23.06 2.84 -18.86
N MET A 81 23.63 1.64 -18.91
CA MET A 81 25.08 1.49 -18.95
C MET A 81 25.56 1.87 -20.36
N ILE A 82 26.18 3.04 -20.46
CA ILE A 82 26.95 3.44 -21.63
C ILE A 82 28.40 3.04 -21.35
N TRP A 83 28.86 1.94 -21.97
CA TRP A 83 30.28 1.58 -21.96
C TRP A 83 31.01 2.53 -22.91
N LYS A 84 32.02 3.24 -22.38
CA LYS A 84 33.00 3.99 -23.19
C LYS A 84 34.19 3.08 -23.52
#